data_AF-A0A141R8L2-F1
#
_entry.id   AF-A0A141R8L2-F1
#
_cell.length_a   1.000
_cell.length_b   1.000
_cell.length_c   1.000
_cell.angle_alpha   90.00
_cell.angle_beta   90.00
_cell.angle_gamma   90.00
#
_symmetry.space_group_name_H-M   'P 1'
#
loop_
_entity.id
_entity.type
_entity.pdbx_description
1 polymer ?
#
loop_
_entity_poly.entity_id
_entity_poly.type
_entity_poly.pdbx_seq_one_letter_code
_entity_poly.pdbx_strand_id
1 'polypeptide(L)' 'MKSRAAVAFGPGLPLEIVEIDVAPPKKGEVLVKISHTGVCHTDAYTLSGDDPEGLFPVVLGHEGA' A
#
# COMPACT_ATOMS: atom_id res chain seq x y z
N MET A 1 10.19 10.74 5.54
CA MET A 1 9.72 10.32 6.87
C MET A 1 9.76 8.80 6.90
N LYS A 2 10.42 8.20 7.90
CA LYS A 2 10.39 6.75 8.09
C LYS A 2 9.01 6.34 8.59
N SER A 3 8.39 5.38 7.90
CA SER A 3 7.06 4.87 8.21
C SER A 3 7.03 3.36 8.06
N ARG A 4 6.26 2.69 8.91
CA ARG A 4 6.00 1.25 8.79
C ARG A 4 4.86 1.03 7.79
N ALA A 5 5.03 0.11 6.85
CA ALA A 5 4.03 -0.22 5.83
C ALA A 5 3.95 -1.73 5.60
N ALA A 6 2.79 -2.20 5.15
CA ALA A 6 2.63 -3.55 4.60
C ALA A 6 2.88 -3.49 3.10
N VAL A 7 3.93 -4.16 2.63
CA VAL A 7 4.35 -4.15 1.23
C VAL A 7 4.12 -5.53 0.62
N ALA A 8 3.46 -5.56 -0.54
CA ALA A 8 3.43 -6.72 -1.40
C ALA A 8 4.66 -6.68 -2.32
N PHE A 9 5.60 -7.61 -2.15
CA PHE A 9 6.79 -7.69 -3.01
C PHE A 9 6.54 -8.42 -4.33
N GLY A 10 5.46 -9.20 -4.41
CA GLY A 10 5.04 -9.91 -5.62
C GLY A 10 3.65 -10.51 -5.45
N PRO A 11 3.02 -10.96 -6.55
CA PRO A 11 1.68 -11.53 -6.52
C PRO A 11 1.65 -12.83 -5.75
N GLY A 12 0.59 -13.02 -4.95
CA GLY A 12 0.36 -14.21 -4.13
C GLY A 12 1.31 -14.38 -2.94
N LEU A 13 2.29 -13.49 -2.77
CA LEU A 13 3.19 -13.51 -1.61
C LEU A 13 2.52 -12.89 -0.38
N PRO A 14 2.86 -13.35 0.83
CA PRO A 14 2.44 -12.67 2.05
C PRO A 14 2.91 -11.21 2.07
N LEU A 15 2.09 -10.32 2.63
CA LEU A 15 2.51 -8.94 2.88
C LEU A 15 3.62 -8.92 3.93
N GLU A 16 4.67 -8.16 3.66
CA GLU A 16 5.77 -7.96 4.60
C GLU A 16 5.68 -6.59 5.26
N ILE A 17 5.84 -6.57 6.58
CA ILE A 17 5.88 -5.31 7.33
C ILE A 17 7.31 -4.77 7.31
N VAL A 18 7.51 -3.70 6.56
CA VAL A 18 8.83 -3.07 6.37
C VAL A 18 8.79 -1.58 6.71
N GLU A 19 9.97 -1.00 6.90
CA GLU A 19 10.14 0.45 7.01
C GLU A 19 10.40 1.06 5.64
N ILE A 20 9.66 2.10 5.29
CA ILE A 20 9.78 2.84 4.03
C ILE A 20 10.05 4.32 4.27
N ASP A 21 10.64 4.99 3.28
CA ASP A 21 10.77 6.45 3.24
C ASP A 21 9.60 7.10 2.50
N VAL A 22 8.74 7.79 3.24
CA VAL A 22 7.68 8.64 2.66
C VAL A 22 8.25 10.04 2.42
N ALA A 23 8.30 10.46 1.16
CA ALA A 23 8.76 11.80 0.79
C ALA A 23 7.84 12.90 1.37
N PRO A 24 8.35 14.11 1.62
CA PRO A 24 7.49 15.24 1.94
C PRO A 24 6.56 15.57 0.75
N PRO A 25 5.35 16.11 1.01
CA PRO A 25 4.41 16.41 -0.07
C PRO A 25 4.93 17.58 -0.92
N LYS A 26 4.69 17.50 -2.24
CA LYS A 26 4.93 18.60 -3.18
C LYS A 26 3.74 19.56 -3.21
N LYS A 27 3.82 20.61 -4.04
CA LYS A 27 2.72 21.56 -4.24
C LYS A 27 1.46 20.84 -4.76
N GLY A 28 0.38 20.91 -3.98
CA GLY A 28 -0.91 20.30 -4.31
C GLY A 28 -1.09 18.87 -3.79
N GLU A 29 -0.06 18.28 -3.16
CA GLU A 29 -0.15 16.97 -2.51
C GLU A 29 -0.40 17.14 -1.01
N VAL A 30 -0.96 16.10 -0.37
CA VAL A 30 -1.19 16.06 1.08
C VAL A 30 -0.49 14.84 1.67
N LEU A 31 0.22 15.05 2.77
CA LEU A 31 0.76 13.95 3.57
C LEU A 31 -0.23 13.61 4.68
N VAL A 32 -0.75 12.37 4.65
CA VAL A 32 -1.75 11.88 5.61
C VAL A 32 -1.10 10.86 6.53
N LYS A 33 -1.37 10.98 7.84
CA LYS A 33 -1.05 9.94 8.82
C LYS A 33 -2.27 9.04 8.97
N ILE A 34 -2.21 7.85 8.41
CA ILE A 34 -3.28 6.84 8.52
C ILE A 34 -3.33 6.31 9.95
N SER A 35 -4.50 6.41 10.60
CA SER A 35 -4.73 5.90 11.94
C SER A 35 -5.29 4.48 11.90
N HIS A 36 -6.21 4.22 10.97
CA HIS A 36 -6.89 2.94 10.76
C HIS A 36 -7.10 2.71 9.26
N THR A 37 -7.14 1.45 8.84
CA THR A 37 -7.45 1.09 7.46
C THR A 37 -8.23 -0.22 7.39
N GLY A 38 -9.16 -0.32 6.44
CA GLY A 38 -9.87 -1.53 6.08
C GLY A 38 -9.13 -2.34 5.01
N VAL A 39 -9.53 -3.61 4.85
CA VAL A 39 -9.11 -4.47 3.75
C VAL A 39 -10.34 -4.82 2.94
N CYS A 40 -10.29 -4.51 1.65
CA CYS A 40 -11.36 -4.76 0.71
C CYS A 40 -11.00 -5.89 -0.25
N HIS A 41 -12.01 -6.45 -0.92
CA HIS A 41 -11.80 -7.48 -1.94
C HIS A 41 -10.88 -7.00 -3.07
N THR A 42 -10.93 -5.72 -3.44
CA THR A 42 -10.06 -5.17 -4.49
C THR A 42 -8.58 -5.26 -4.11
N ASP A 43 -8.23 -5.05 -2.83
CA ASP A 43 -6.85 -5.20 -2.37
C ASP A 43 -6.38 -6.65 -2.55
N ALA A 44 -7.25 -7.62 -2.23
CA ALA A 44 -6.97 -9.05 -2.40
C ALA A 44 -6.87 -9.46 -3.88
N TYR A 45 -7.71 -8.88 -4.75
CA TYR A 45 -7.68 -9.13 -6.19
C TYR A 45 -6.38 -8.63 -6.84
N THR A 46 -5.89 -7.46 -6.46
CA THR A 46 -4.57 -7.00 -6.92
C THR A 46 -3.46 -7.86 -6.31
N LEU A 47 -3.52 -8.18 -5.00
CA LEU A 47 -2.51 -9.01 -4.34
C LEU A 47 -2.40 -10.42 -4.93
N SER A 48 -3.49 -11.03 -5.41
CA SER A 48 -3.46 -12.36 -6.02
C SER A 48 -2.67 -12.39 -7.32
N GLY A 49 -2.53 -11.24 -8.00
CA GLY A 49 -1.97 -11.13 -9.34
C GLY A 49 -2.98 -11.38 -10.46
N ASP A 50 -4.28 -11.51 -10.13
CA ASP A 50 -5.34 -11.64 -11.13
C ASP A 50 -5.69 -10.28 -11.78
N ASP A 51 -5.35 -9.19 -11.11
CA ASP A 51 -5.44 -7.83 -11.65
C ASP A 51 -4.39 -7.61 -12.76
N PRO A 52 -4.80 -7.47 -14.04
CA PRO A 52 -3.85 -7.25 -15.13
C PRO A 52 -3.15 -5.88 -15.05
N GLU A 53 -3.66 -4.95 -14.25
CA GLU A 53 -3.05 -3.64 -13.98
C GLU A 53 -2.17 -3.64 -12.72
N GLY A 54 -2.12 -4.76 -11.98
CA GLY A 54 -1.36 -4.90 -10.75
C GLY A 54 0.14 -4.71 -10.97
N LEU A 55 0.74 -3.79 -10.21
CA LEU A 55 2.18 -3.52 -10.23
C LEU A 55 2.79 -3.81 -8.87
N PHE A 56 3.96 -4.45 -8.86
CA PHE A 56 4.70 -4.79 -7.65
C PHE A 56 6.14 -4.26 -7.74
N PRO A 57 6.78 -3.87 -6.61
CA PRO A 57 6.26 -3.87 -5.26
C PRO A 57 5.26 -2.72 -4.98
N VAL A 58 4.27 -2.96 -4.11
CA VAL A 58 3.20 -1.98 -3.84
C VAL A 58 2.73 -1.99 -2.39
N VAL A 59 2.33 -0.81 -1.89
CA VAL A 59 1.53 -0.65 -0.67
C VAL A 59 0.07 -0.54 -1.10
N LEU A 60 -0.70 -1.60 -0.82
CA LEU A 60 -2.14 -1.66 -1.12
C LEU A 60 -2.97 -0.88 -0.07
N GLY A 61 -4.30 -0.93 -0.20
CA GLY A 61 -5.23 -0.30 0.73
C GLY A 61 -5.79 1.02 0.20
N HIS A 62 -7.11 1.15 0.25
CA HIS A 62 -7.85 2.32 -0.25
C HIS A 62 -8.98 2.77 0.68
N GLU A 63 -9.10 2.16 1.86
CA GLU A 63 -10.12 2.47 2.87
C GLU A 63 -9.42 2.89 4.16
N GLY A 64 -9.19 4.20 4.38
CA GLY A 64 -8.39 4.71 5.50
C GLY A 64 -8.99 5.92 6.20
N ALA A 65 -8.68 6.06 7.49
CA ALA A 65 -9.02 7.22 8.34
C ALA A 65 -7.88 7.61 9.26
#